data_AF-A0A7S4C4W5-F1
#
_entry.id   AF-A0A7S4C4W5-F1
#
_cell.length_a   1.000
_cell.length_b   1.000
_cell.length_c   1.000
_cell.angle_alpha   90.00
_cell.angle_beta   90.00
_cell.angle_gamma   90.00
#
_symmetry.space_group_name_H-M   'P 1'
#
loop_
_entity.id
_entity.type
_entity.pdbx_description
1 polymer ?
#
loop_
_entity_poly.entity_id
_entity_poly.type
_entity_poly.pdbx_seq_one_letter_code
_entity_poly.pdbx_strand_id
1 'polypeptide(L)'
;TIHVLLRKVHADFGKGTSLETLHSWSTSRIREYLMAIPGLSGKSIACLLLYRMRRVAFAVDANVLRLMTRLGWLKEISIRSAEALATADRKLAISAGLVAPLPR
;
A
#
# COMPACT_ATOMS: atom_id res chain seq x y z
N THR A 1 -7.91 -14.81 -0.27
CA THR A 1 -6.66 -14.04 -0.15
C THR A 1 -5.65 -14.67 0.80
N ILE A 2 -5.97 -14.87 2.09
CA ILE A 2 -5.00 -15.41 3.09
C ILE A 2 -4.42 -16.77 2.67
N HIS A 3 -5.23 -17.71 2.16
CA HIS A 3 -4.71 -19.01 1.66
C HIS A 3 -3.76 -18.89 0.47
N VAL A 4 -3.90 -17.85 -0.37
CA VAL A 4 -2.97 -17.61 -1.49
C VAL A 4 -1.62 -17.15 -0.96
N LEU A 5 -1.64 -16.19 -0.01
CA LEU A 5 -0.45 -15.73 0.69
C LEU A 5 0.26 -16.90 1.38
N LEU A 6 -0.45 -17.67 2.22
CA LEU A 6 0.15 -18.78 2.95
C LEU A 6 0.75 -19.83 2.02
N ARG A 7 0.08 -20.19 0.91
CA ARG A 7 0.65 -21.12 -0.09
C ARG A 7 1.91 -20.57 -0.75
N LYS A 8 1.93 -19.28 -1.12
CA LYS A 8 3.11 -18.65 -1.73
C LYS A 8 4.29 -18.63 -0.76
N VAL A 9 4.05 -18.19 0.48
CA VAL A 9 5.06 -18.11 1.54
C VAL A 9 5.56 -19.51 1.91
N HIS A 10 4.69 -20.52 1.93
CA HIS A 10 5.10 -21.90 2.16
C HIS A 10 6.00 -22.42 1.04
N ALA A 11 5.68 -22.13 -0.22
CA ALA A 11 6.49 -22.52 -1.36
C ALA A 11 7.87 -21.85 -1.37
N ASP A 12 7.94 -20.58 -0.96
CA ASP A 12 9.19 -19.80 -1.02
C ASP A 12 10.10 -20.00 0.21
N PHE A 13 9.51 -20.22 1.40
CA PHE A 13 10.25 -20.23 2.67
C PHE A 13 10.08 -21.53 3.49
N GLY A 14 9.28 -22.48 3.00
CA GLY A 14 9.14 -23.81 3.62
C GLY A 14 8.20 -23.89 4.83
N LYS A 15 8.43 -24.89 5.69
CA LYS A 15 7.58 -25.18 6.86
C LYS A 15 7.61 -24.01 7.86
N GLY A 16 6.42 -23.60 8.30
CA GLY A 16 6.23 -22.49 9.26
C GLY A 16 5.72 -21.18 8.66
N THR A 17 5.75 -21.02 7.32
CA THR A 17 5.22 -19.83 6.62
C THR A 17 5.68 -18.50 7.21
N SER A 18 6.97 -18.41 7.57
CA SER A 18 7.53 -17.23 8.22
C SER A 18 7.96 -16.18 7.19
N LEU A 19 7.66 -14.92 7.51
CA LEU A 19 8.09 -13.75 6.75
C LEU A 19 9.29 -13.03 7.39
N GLU A 20 9.85 -13.56 8.48
CA GLU A 20 10.94 -12.91 9.22
C GLU A 20 12.23 -12.74 8.40
N THR A 21 12.46 -13.62 7.42
CA THR A 21 13.59 -13.54 6.48
C THR A 21 13.60 -12.22 5.69
N LEU A 22 12.44 -11.63 5.44
CA LEU A 22 12.29 -10.35 4.73
C LEU A 22 12.96 -9.19 5.48
N HIS A 23 13.18 -9.29 6.80
CA HIS A 23 13.88 -8.23 7.56
C HIS A 23 15.32 -8.00 7.08
N SER A 24 15.94 -9.01 6.46
CA SER A 24 17.28 -8.91 5.87
C SER A 24 17.30 -8.31 4.46
N TRP A 25 16.13 -8.16 3.82
CA TRP A 25 16.03 -7.67 2.45
C TRP A 25 15.96 -6.14 2.40
N SER A 26 16.31 -5.59 1.23
CA SER A 26 16.09 -4.16 0.94
C SER A 26 14.58 -3.86 0.83
N THR A 27 14.19 -2.63 1.19
CA THR A 27 12.78 -2.21 1.11
C THR A 27 12.19 -2.36 -0.29
N SER A 28 12.95 -2.09 -1.35
CA SER A 28 12.50 -2.27 -2.73
C SER A 28 12.16 -3.72 -3.03
N ARG A 29 13.07 -4.64 -2.71
CA ARG A 29 12.89 -6.08 -2.92
C ARG A 29 11.68 -6.63 -2.14
N ILE A 30 11.48 -6.18 -0.90
CA ILE A 30 10.31 -6.56 -0.09
C ILE A 30 9.03 -6.10 -0.77
N ARG A 31 8.98 -4.85 -1.25
CA ARG A 31 7.79 -4.32 -1.94
C ARG A 31 7.49 -5.09 -3.21
N GLU A 32 8.48 -5.34 -4.06
CA GLU A 32 8.32 -6.11 -5.29
C GLU A 32 7.78 -7.51 -5.01
N TYR A 33 8.39 -8.21 -4.05
CA TYR A 33 7.96 -9.55 -3.65
C TYR A 33 6.51 -9.58 -3.16
N LEU A 34 6.15 -8.69 -2.22
CA LEU A 34 4.81 -8.68 -1.64
C LEU A 34 3.74 -8.16 -2.61
N MET A 35 4.09 -7.23 -3.50
CA MET A 35 3.20 -6.75 -4.56
C MET A 35 2.89 -7.82 -5.61
N ALA A 36 3.79 -8.79 -5.80
CA ALA A 36 3.56 -9.92 -6.70
C ALA A 36 2.54 -10.93 -6.15
N ILE A 37 2.16 -10.85 -4.86
CA ILE A 37 1.20 -11.77 -4.24
C ILE A 37 -0.24 -11.27 -4.47
N PRO A 38 -1.09 -12.03 -5.18
CA PRO A 38 -2.46 -11.61 -5.46
C PRO A 38 -3.26 -11.32 -4.19
N GLY A 39 -3.86 -10.13 -4.15
CA GLY A 39 -4.70 -9.68 -3.04
C GLY A 39 -3.96 -8.95 -1.91
N LEU A 40 -2.63 -8.79 -1.99
CA LEU A 40 -1.93 -7.77 -1.21
C LEU A 40 -2.00 -6.43 -1.93
N SER A 41 -2.32 -5.37 -1.18
CA SER A 41 -2.37 -4.01 -1.72
C SER A 41 -1.16 -3.19 -1.25
N GLY A 42 -0.84 -2.13 -1.99
CA GLY A 42 0.23 -1.19 -1.61
C GLY A 42 0.06 -0.61 -0.20
N LYS A 43 -1.18 -0.41 0.26
CA LYS A 43 -1.48 0.05 1.63
C LYS A 43 -1.11 -0.99 2.68
N SER A 44 -1.53 -2.24 2.46
CA SER A 44 -1.21 -3.36 3.37
C SER A 44 0.31 -3.57 3.48
N ILE A 45 1.02 -3.48 2.35
CA ILE A 45 2.48 -3.59 2.30
C ILE A 45 3.14 -2.40 3.02
N ALA A 46 2.63 -1.18 2.81
CA ALA A 46 3.13 0.00 3.53
C ALA A 46 2.94 -0.13 5.05
N CYS A 47 1.80 -0.65 5.52
CA CYS A 47 1.57 -0.94 6.94
C CYS A 47 2.58 -1.96 7.49
N LEU A 48 2.85 -3.04 6.75
CA LEU A 48 3.84 -4.04 7.17
C LEU A 48 5.24 -3.44 7.27
N LEU A 49 5.65 -2.69 6.25
CA LEU A 49 6.95 -2.02 6.21
C LEU A 49 7.12 -1.04 7.37
N LEU A 50 6.10 -0.21 7.63
CA LEU A 50 6.12 0.79 8.68
C LEU A 50 6.08 0.16 10.08
N TYR A 51 5.05 -0.62 10.37
CA TYR A 51 4.77 -1.08 11.74
C TYR A 51 5.57 -2.31 12.14
N ARG A 52 5.75 -3.27 11.23
CA ARG A 52 6.47 -4.53 11.55
C ARG A 52 7.96 -4.42 11.27
N MET A 53 8.33 -3.84 10.13
CA MET A 53 9.73 -3.86 9.66
C MET A 53 10.51 -2.58 9.99
N ARG A 54 9.88 -1.59 10.63
CA ARG A 54 10.47 -0.30 11.02
C ARG A 54 11.20 0.39 9.86
N ARG A 55 10.61 0.33 8.66
CA ARG A 55 11.12 0.98 7.45
C ARG A 55 10.39 2.30 7.22
N VAL A 56 11.06 3.26 6.59
CA VAL A 56 10.43 4.50 6.13
C VAL A 56 9.42 4.17 5.04
N ALA A 57 8.15 4.08 5.43
CA ALA A 57 7.01 3.84 4.56
C ALA A 57 5.80 4.58 5.13
N PHE A 58 4.86 4.96 4.26
CA PHE A 58 3.68 5.70 4.67
C PHE A 58 2.42 5.01 4.12
N ALA A 59 1.59 4.51 5.04
CA ALA A 59 0.33 3.87 4.69
C ALA A 59 -0.77 4.93 4.61
N VAL A 60 -1.17 5.28 3.39
CA VAL A 60 -2.23 6.27 3.14
C VAL A 60 -3.55 5.55 2.94
N ASP A 61 -4.47 5.68 3.90
CA ASP A 61 -5.87 5.30 3.72
C ASP A 61 -6.74 6.49 3.30
N ALA A 62 -8.05 6.28 3.14
CA ALA A 62 -8.98 7.33 2.74
C ALA A 62 -9.06 8.50 3.74
N ASN A 63 -8.92 8.24 5.05
CA ASN A 63 -8.95 9.28 6.07
C ASN A 63 -7.64 10.10 6.04
N VAL A 64 -6.50 9.43 5.93
CA VAL A 64 -5.18 10.07 5.79
C VAL A 64 -5.18 10.93 4.54
N LEU A 65 -5.62 10.40 3.39
CA LEU A 65 -5.71 11.18 2.15
C LEU A 65 -6.63 12.40 2.29
N ARG A 66 -7.80 12.23 2.92
CA ARG A 66 -8.75 13.32 3.16
C ARG A 66 -8.11 14.42 4.00
N LEU A 67 -7.36 14.04 5.05
CA LEU A 67 -6.65 14.99 5.89
C LEU A 67 -5.55 15.71 5.12
N MET A 68 -4.69 15.00 4.40
CA MET A 68 -3.63 15.58 3.56
C MET A 68 -4.19 16.54 2.49
N THR A 69 -5.35 16.20 1.91
CA THR A 69 -6.03 17.05 0.94
C THR A 69 -6.55 18.32 1.61
N ARG A 70 -7.22 18.21 2.76
CA ARG A 70 -7.76 19.36 3.50
C ARG A 70 -6.67 20.29 4.03
N LEU A 71 -5.54 19.75 4.45
CA LEU A 71 -4.38 20.52 4.90
C LEU A 71 -3.58 21.14 3.74
N GLY A 72 -3.93 20.85 2.48
CA GLY A 72 -3.24 21.39 1.31
C GLY A 72 -1.89 20.74 1.01
N TRP A 73 -1.48 19.69 1.75
CA TRP A 73 -0.17 19.04 1.58
C TRP A 73 0.01 18.45 0.18
N LEU A 74 -1.05 17.91 -0.41
CA LEU A 74 -1.00 17.37 -1.78
C LEU A 74 -0.81 18.49 -2.83
N LYS A 75 -1.39 19.67 -2.58
CA LYS A 75 -1.24 20.84 -3.45
C LYS A 75 0.19 21.36 -3.42
N GLU A 76 0.81 21.37 -2.25
CA GLU A 76 2.19 21.83 -2.05
C GLU A 76 3.21 20.98 -2.82
N ILE A 77 2.98 19.66 -2.89
CA ILE A 77 3.82 18.73 -3.66
C ILE A 77 3.33 18.52 -5.10
N SER A 78 2.38 19.34 -5.58
CA SER A 78 1.80 19.28 -6.92
C SER A 78 1.21 17.91 -7.32
N ILE A 79 0.68 17.17 -6.35
CA ILE A 79 0.00 15.88 -6.59
C ILE A 79 -1.51 16.09 -6.51
N ARG A 80 -2.26 15.61 -7.51
CA ARG A 80 -3.73 15.58 -7.41
C ARG A 80 -4.15 14.44 -6.48
N SER A 81 -5.16 14.67 -5.64
CA SER A 81 -5.68 13.62 -4.74
C SER A 81 -6.12 12.34 -5.48
N ALA A 82 -6.51 12.45 -6.75
CA ALA A 82 -6.82 11.31 -7.62
C ALA A 82 -5.59 10.47 -8.00
N GLU A 83 -4.45 11.12 -8.16
CA GLU A 83 -3.18 10.48 -8.55
C GLU A 83 -2.52 9.80 -7.35
N ALA A 84 -2.73 10.32 -6.14
CA ALA A 84 -2.21 9.76 -4.90
C ALA A 84 -2.85 8.40 -4.50
N LEU A 85 -3.94 8.00 -5.16
CA LEU A 85 -4.68 6.77 -4.86
C LEU A 85 -4.45 5.67 -5.89
N ALA A 86 -4.31 4.45 -5.39
CA ALA A 86 -4.41 3.24 -6.20
C ALA A 86 -5.79 3.17 -6.88
N THR A 87 -5.87 2.55 -8.06
CA THR A 87 -7.06 2.57 -8.93
C THR A 87 -8.35 2.16 -8.24
N ALA A 88 -8.30 1.14 -7.36
CA ALA A 88 -9.46 0.69 -6.60
C ALA A 88 -9.95 1.73 -5.57
N ASP A 89 -9.02 2.41 -4.90
CA ASP A 89 -9.34 3.44 -3.91
C ASP A 89 -9.81 4.73 -4.58
N ARG A 90 -9.32 5.02 -5.79
CA ARG A 90 -9.72 6.19 -6.58
C ARG A 90 -11.22 6.19 -6.87
N LYS A 91 -11.78 5.04 -7.27
CA LYS A 91 -13.24 4.89 -7.47
C LYS A 91 -14.02 5.22 -6.19
N LEU A 92 -13.55 4.69 -5.05
CA LEU A 92 -14.22 4.85 -3.77
C LEU A 92 -14.12 6.29 -3.24
N ALA A 93 -12.98 6.94 -3.46
CA ALA A 93 -12.76 8.35 -3.11
C ALA A 93 -13.56 9.32 -4.00
N ILE A 94 -13.71 9.01 -5.30
CA ILE A 94 -14.58 9.77 -6.21
C ILE A 94 -16.05 9.60 -5.78
N SER A 95 -16.52 8.38 -5.51
CA SER A 95 -17.90 8.14 -5.06
C SER A 95 -18.22 8.78 -3.72
N ALA A 96 -17.22 8.98 -2.86
CA ALA A 96 -17.35 9.66 -1.58
C ALA A 96 -17.18 11.19 -1.67
N GLY A 97 -17.01 11.76 -2.88
CA GLY A 97 -16.83 13.20 -3.09
C GLY A 97 -15.52 13.77 -2.53
N LEU A 98 -14.56 12.90 -2.20
CA LEU A 98 -13.29 13.30 -1.59
C LEU A 98 -12.28 13.81 -2.62
N VAL A 99 -12.49 13.47 -3.89
CA VAL A 99 -11.54 13.70 -4.98
C VAL A 99 -12.31 13.96 -6.27
N ALA A 100 -11.95 15.03 -6.99
CA ALA A 100 -12.50 15.30 -8.33
C ALA A 100 -12.00 14.27 -9.36
N PRO A 101 -12.82 13.87 -10.34
CA PRO A 101 -12.38 12.99 -11.42
C PRO A 101 -11.19 13.60 -12.18
N LEU A 102 -10.26 12.75 -12.63
CA LEU A 102 -9.20 13.18 -13.54
C LEU A 102 -9.82 13.64 -14.86
N PRO A 103 -9.35 14.76 -15.46
CA PRO A 103 -9.72 15.11 -16.83
C PRO A 103 -9.27 13.99 -17.78
N ARG A 104 -10.12 13.70 -18.78
CA ARG A 104 -9.83 12.70 -19.82
C ARG A 104 -8.68 13.14 -20.70
#